data_AF-A0A6I9XBV1-F1
#
_entry.id   AF-A0A6I9XBV1-F1
#
_cell.length_a   1.000
_cell.length_b   1.000
_cell.length_c   1.000
_cell.angle_alpha   90.00
_cell.angle_beta   90.00
_cell.angle_gamma   90.00
#
_symmetry.space_group_name_H-M   'P 1'
#
loop_
_entity.id
_entity.type
_entity.pdbx_description
1 polymer ?
#
loop_
_entity_poly.entity_id
_entity_poly.type
_entity_poly.pdbx_seq_one_letter_code
_entity_poly.pdbx_strand_id
1 'polypeptide(L)'
;MDRTLESLQHIISQVLPHRDPTLAFKDLNVVAMLQEFWENKQKQKGVFSSEGTVVYESLNLPGPPFVSYVTLPGGSCFGNFQCSLSRAEARRDAAKVALINSLFNELPCRRITKEFIMESVQEAVSSTSGTLNDADDPSTSIGAYHYMLESNMGKTMLEFQELMIVFQLLHWNGSLKALRETKCSRQEVISYYSQYNLDEWMRSHMALDWLMKEQEIPGIISQELQVALRELEEARKAGQELRFYKEKKEILGLALSQLYSDSATTSSNDDRMSLALSGYR
;
A
#
# COMPACT_ATOMS: atom_id res chain seq x y z
N MET A 1 27.96 -10.40 -12.68
CA MET A 1 26.65 -10.44 -12.00
C MET A 1 25.64 -9.51 -12.64
N ASP A 2 26.05 -8.37 -13.24
CA ASP A 2 25.19 -7.62 -14.19
C ASP A 2 24.54 -8.52 -15.24
N ARG A 3 25.34 -9.40 -15.86
CA ARG A 3 24.84 -10.38 -16.83
C ARG A 3 23.72 -11.27 -16.30
N THR A 4 23.66 -11.56 -14.99
CA THR A 4 22.64 -12.41 -14.39
C THR A 4 21.33 -11.65 -14.21
N LEU A 5 21.40 -10.38 -13.84
CA LEU A 5 20.23 -9.50 -13.73
C LEU A 5 19.69 -9.12 -15.12
N GLU A 6 20.57 -8.83 -16.08
CA GLU A 6 20.24 -8.61 -17.49
C GLU A 6 19.60 -9.87 -18.10
N SER A 7 20.15 -11.05 -17.81
CA SER A 7 19.55 -12.35 -18.21
C SER A 7 18.18 -12.55 -17.58
N LEU A 8 17.98 -12.11 -16.33
CA LEU A 8 16.68 -12.18 -15.66
C LEU A 8 15.67 -11.18 -16.23
N GLN A 9 16.06 -9.95 -16.56
CA GLN A 9 15.22 -9.01 -17.28
C GLN A 9 14.83 -9.54 -18.65
N HIS A 10 15.75 -10.23 -19.34
CA HIS A 10 15.48 -10.91 -20.60
C HIS A 10 14.52 -12.11 -20.42
N ILE A 11 14.69 -12.92 -19.37
CA ILE A 11 13.76 -14.02 -19.02
C ILE A 11 12.37 -13.47 -18.68
N ILE A 12 12.32 -12.37 -17.93
CA ILE A 12 11.07 -11.75 -17.48
C ILE A 12 10.31 -11.13 -18.67
N SER A 13 11.02 -10.44 -19.57
CA SER A 13 10.40 -9.81 -20.74
C SER A 13 10.01 -10.80 -21.84
N GLN A 14 10.75 -11.90 -22.03
CA GLN A 14 10.51 -12.83 -23.14
C GLN A 14 9.93 -14.20 -22.76
N VAL A 15 10.13 -14.67 -21.53
CA VAL A 15 9.82 -16.06 -21.14
C VAL A 15 8.62 -16.14 -20.19
N LEU A 16 8.45 -15.21 -19.25
CA LEU A 16 7.30 -15.20 -18.33
C LEU A 16 5.92 -15.09 -19.00
N PRO A 17 5.74 -14.40 -20.15
CA PRO A 17 4.45 -14.43 -20.86
C PRO A 17 4.06 -15.83 -21.38
N HIS A 18 5.00 -16.79 -21.41
CA HIS A 18 4.86 -18.08 -22.10
C HIS A 18 5.27 -19.31 -21.26
N ARG A 19 5.74 -19.12 -20.02
CA ARG A 19 6.12 -20.23 -19.11
C ARG A 19 5.69 -19.98 -17.68
N ASP A 20 5.48 -21.07 -16.95
CA ASP A 20 5.23 -21.06 -15.52
C ASP A 20 6.41 -20.40 -14.76
N PRO A 21 6.17 -19.28 -14.04
CA PRO A 21 7.20 -18.61 -13.24
C PRO A 21 7.87 -19.56 -12.23
N THR A 22 7.15 -20.57 -11.73
CA THR A 22 7.68 -21.48 -10.72
C THR A 22 8.88 -22.30 -11.22
N LEU A 23 8.92 -22.64 -12.51
CA LEU A 23 10.01 -23.37 -13.15
C LEU A 23 11.21 -22.46 -13.46
N ALA A 24 10.97 -21.20 -13.85
CA ALA A 24 12.04 -20.27 -14.20
C ALA A 24 12.92 -19.86 -13.00
N PHE A 25 12.34 -19.87 -11.78
CA PHE A 25 13.01 -19.42 -10.56
C PHE A 25 13.37 -20.55 -9.58
N LYS A 26 13.30 -21.82 -9.99
CA LYS A 26 13.45 -22.97 -9.08
C LYS A 26 14.83 -23.04 -8.42
N ASP A 27 15.89 -22.75 -9.19
CA ASP A 27 17.28 -22.88 -8.74
C ASP A 27 17.93 -21.54 -8.32
N LEU A 28 17.15 -20.46 -8.31
CA LEU A 28 17.63 -19.12 -8.03
C LEU A 28 17.43 -18.72 -6.57
N ASN A 29 18.44 -18.06 -5.97
CA ASN A 29 18.31 -17.46 -4.64
C ASN A 29 17.60 -16.10 -4.72
N VAL A 30 16.28 -16.17 -4.91
CA VAL A 30 15.39 -15.01 -5.08
C VAL A 30 15.41 -14.02 -3.92
N VAL A 31 15.66 -14.50 -2.70
CA VAL A 31 15.75 -13.65 -1.50
C VAL A 31 17.00 -12.77 -1.58
N ALA A 32 18.16 -13.37 -1.89
CA ALA A 32 19.41 -12.63 -2.03
C ALA A 32 19.38 -11.67 -3.23
N MET A 33 18.83 -12.11 -4.37
CA MET A 33 18.74 -11.26 -5.57
C MET A 33 17.83 -10.04 -5.35
N LEU A 34 16.71 -10.20 -4.62
CA LEU A 34 15.83 -9.08 -4.30
C LEU A 34 16.53 -8.04 -3.42
N GLN A 35 17.25 -8.53 -2.40
CA GLN A 35 18.03 -7.68 -1.51
C GLN A 35 19.09 -6.89 -2.30
N GLU A 36 19.90 -7.58 -3.11
CA GLU A 36 20.96 -6.97 -3.91
C GLU A 36 20.40 -5.94 -4.91
N PHE A 37 19.28 -6.24 -5.56
CA PHE A 37 18.61 -5.33 -6.49
C PHE A 37 18.27 -3.98 -5.81
N TRP A 38 17.62 -4.02 -4.65
CA TRP A 38 17.20 -2.81 -3.95
C TRP A 38 18.35 -2.07 -3.27
N GLU A 39 19.38 -2.78 -2.81
CA GLU A 39 20.61 -2.15 -2.29
C GLU A 39 21.37 -1.40 -3.40
N ASN A 40 21.50 -2.00 -4.59
CA ASN A 40 22.15 -1.35 -5.73
C ASN A 40 21.35 -0.14 -6.20
N LYS A 41 20.02 -0.24 -6.23
CA LYS A 41 19.13 0.87 -6.59
C LYS A 41 19.23 2.05 -5.62
N GLN A 42 19.38 1.81 -4.32
CA GLN A 42 19.62 2.86 -3.34
C GLN A 42 20.97 3.56 -3.53
N LYS A 43 22.03 2.78 -3.77
CA LYS A 43 23.37 3.33 -4.06
C LYS A 43 23.34 4.26 -5.28
N GLN A 44 22.58 3.90 -6.31
CA GLN A 44 22.40 4.73 -7.51
C GLN A 44 21.58 6.00 -7.26
N LYS A 45 20.54 5.93 -6.42
CA LYS A 45 19.70 7.09 -6.07
C LYS A 45 20.33 8.02 -5.04
N GLY A 46 21.44 7.63 -4.39
CA GLY A 46 22.12 8.45 -3.38
C GLY A 46 21.32 8.67 -2.08
N VAL A 47 20.25 7.90 -1.87
CA VAL A 47 19.37 7.98 -0.69
C VAL A 47 19.70 6.82 0.25
N PHE A 48 20.30 7.12 1.40
CA PHE A 48 20.54 6.17 2.50
C PHE A 48 19.58 6.49 3.65
N SER A 49 18.38 5.95 3.60
CA SER A 49 17.44 5.96 4.73
C SER A 49 17.24 4.54 5.23
N SER A 50 17.08 4.35 6.55
CA SER A 50 16.76 3.04 7.16
C SER A 50 15.44 2.44 6.64
N GLU A 51 14.56 3.30 6.09
CA GLU A 51 13.31 2.93 5.39
C GLU A 51 13.55 2.33 3.98
N GLY A 52 14.81 2.27 3.54
CA GLY A 52 15.20 1.76 2.23
C GLY A 52 15.40 0.25 2.16
N THR A 53 15.23 -0.53 3.23
CA THR A 53 15.53 -1.97 3.17
C THR A 53 14.29 -2.80 2.84
N VAL A 54 14.47 -3.91 2.13
CA VAL A 54 13.41 -4.91 1.92
C VAL A 54 13.08 -5.56 3.26
N VAL A 55 11.83 -5.41 3.71
CA VAL A 55 11.36 -5.95 5.00
C VAL A 55 10.60 -7.26 4.76
N TYR A 56 10.88 -8.25 5.60
CA TYR A 56 10.20 -9.53 5.58
C TYR A 56 9.42 -9.74 6.88
N GLU A 57 8.13 -9.98 6.76
CA GLU A 57 7.24 -10.28 7.88
C GLU A 57 6.71 -11.70 7.72
N SER A 58 6.74 -12.52 8.77
CA SER A 58 6.12 -13.85 8.76
C SER A 58 5.11 -13.94 9.89
N LEU A 59 3.90 -14.41 9.59
CA LEU A 59 2.89 -14.61 10.63
C LEU A 59 3.30 -15.75 11.55
N ASN A 60 3.14 -15.54 12.85
CA ASN A 60 3.44 -16.52 13.89
C ASN A 60 2.31 -17.54 14.02
N LEU A 61 2.13 -18.34 12.97
CA LEU A 61 1.22 -19.49 12.99
C LEU A 61 1.94 -20.73 13.52
N PRO A 62 1.26 -21.57 14.34
CA PRO A 62 1.83 -22.79 14.90
C PRO A 62 1.94 -23.92 13.86
N GLY A 63 1.24 -23.81 12.74
CA GLY A 63 1.26 -24.78 11.64
C GLY A 63 0.87 -24.15 10.31
N PRO A 64 0.92 -24.93 9.21
CA PRO A 64 0.54 -24.44 7.88
C PRO A 64 -0.96 -24.09 7.80
N PRO A 65 -1.35 -23.19 6.87
CA PRO A 65 -0.52 -22.53 5.87
C PRO A 65 0.37 -21.44 6.47
N PHE A 66 1.66 -21.44 6.14
CA PHE A 66 2.55 -20.35 6.55
C PHE A 66 2.38 -19.15 5.64
N VAL A 67 2.39 -17.95 6.24
CA VAL A 67 2.23 -16.68 5.54
C VAL A 67 3.45 -15.80 5.76
N SER A 68 3.98 -15.25 4.68
CA SER A 68 5.05 -14.28 4.66
C SER A 68 4.71 -13.12 3.73
N TYR A 69 5.07 -11.93 4.16
CA TYR A 69 4.98 -10.69 3.39
C TYR A 69 6.37 -10.12 3.14
N VAL A 70 6.51 -9.42 2.03
CA VAL A 70 7.70 -8.68 1.61
C VAL A 70 7.28 -7.26 1.31
N THR A 71 7.79 -6.32 2.08
CA THR A 71 7.59 -4.89 1.86
C THR A 71 8.85 -4.32 1.23
N LEU A 72 8.68 -3.74 0.04
CA LEU A 72 9.74 -3.09 -0.72
C LEU A 72 9.98 -1.67 -0.22
N PRO A 73 11.15 -1.09 -0.53
CA PRO A 73 11.40 0.33 -0.33
C PRO A 73 10.36 1.16 -1.10
N GLY A 74 9.79 2.15 -0.44
CA GLY A 74 8.61 2.86 -0.95
C GLY A 74 7.29 2.14 -0.68
N GLY A 75 7.26 1.10 0.17
CA GLY A 75 6.06 0.59 0.83
C GLY A 75 5.26 -0.49 0.09
N SER A 76 5.48 -0.72 -1.21
CA SER A 76 4.78 -1.79 -1.94
C SER A 76 4.98 -3.15 -1.26
N CYS A 77 3.90 -3.89 -1.05
CA CYS A 77 3.89 -5.11 -0.27
C CYS A 77 3.31 -6.28 -1.06
N PHE A 78 3.99 -7.43 -0.99
CA PHE A 78 3.58 -8.67 -1.64
C PHE A 78 3.60 -9.82 -0.65
N GLY A 79 2.65 -10.73 -0.75
CA GLY A 79 2.57 -11.93 0.09
C GLY A 79 2.78 -13.19 -0.72
N ASN A 80 3.07 -14.31 -0.04
CA ASN A 80 2.89 -15.60 -0.67
C ASN A 80 1.40 -15.80 -0.97
N PHE A 81 1.08 -16.21 -2.19
CA PHE A 81 -0.30 -16.42 -2.63
C PHE A 81 -0.69 -17.90 -2.59
N GLN A 82 0.31 -18.78 -2.55
CA GLN A 82 0.11 -20.23 -2.46
C GLN A 82 0.08 -20.73 -1.01
N CYS A 83 -0.57 -21.88 -0.80
CA CYS A 83 -0.54 -22.60 0.47
C CYS A 83 0.86 -23.19 0.71
N SER A 84 1.67 -22.54 1.54
CA SER A 84 3.05 -22.96 1.82
C SER A 84 3.13 -23.86 3.06
N LEU A 85 3.90 -24.95 2.94
CA LEU A 85 4.06 -25.95 4.00
C LEU A 85 5.22 -25.63 4.96
N SER A 86 6.07 -24.66 4.62
CA SER A 86 7.13 -24.16 5.50
C SER A 86 7.27 -22.64 5.47
N ARG A 87 7.77 -22.04 6.55
CA ARG A 87 8.08 -20.61 6.62
C ARG A 87 9.10 -20.18 5.56
N ALA A 88 10.09 -21.03 5.29
CA ALA A 88 11.11 -20.78 4.27
C ALA A 88 10.53 -20.77 2.85
N GLU A 89 9.57 -21.63 2.56
CA GLU A 89 8.84 -21.63 1.30
C GLU A 89 7.97 -20.38 1.13
N ALA A 90 7.16 -20.04 2.15
CA ALA A 90 6.34 -18.82 2.13
C ALA A 90 7.20 -17.57 1.91
N ARG A 91 8.34 -17.47 2.60
CA ARG A 91 9.28 -16.36 2.43
C ARG A 91 9.85 -16.30 1.01
N ARG A 92 10.23 -17.44 0.42
CA ARG A 92 10.74 -17.50 -0.95
C ARG A 92 9.67 -17.14 -1.97
N ASP A 93 8.43 -17.59 -1.78
CA ASP A 93 7.32 -17.28 -2.67
C ASP A 93 6.99 -15.78 -2.68
N ALA A 94 6.86 -15.17 -1.51
CA ALA A 94 6.68 -13.73 -1.38
C ALA A 94 7.84 -12.93 -2.02
N ALA A 95 9.09 -13.38 -1.81
CA ALA A 95 10.26 -12.77 -2.44
C ALA A 95 10.26 -12.87 -3.97
N LYS A 96 9.76 -13.98 -4.53
CA LYS A 96 9.61 -14.15 -5.99
C LYS A 96 8.68 -13.09 -6.56
N VAL A 97 7.49 -12.95 -5.97
CA VAL A 97 6.49 -11.98 -6.43
C VAL A 97 7.07 -10.57 -6.36
N ALA A 98 7.71 -10.22 -5.24
CA ALA A 98 8.33 -8.92 -5.05
C ALA A 98 9.48 -8.64 -6.04
N LEU A 99 10.34 -9.63 -6.33
CA LEU A 99 11.43 -9.50 -7.31
C LEU A 99 10.92 -9.32 -8.72
N ILE A 100 9.93 -10.11 -9.13
CA ILE A 100 9.30 -10.01 -10.44
C ILE A 100 8.73 -8.61 -10.63
N ASN A 101 7.94 -8.10 -9.66
CA ASN A 101 7.38 -6.75 -9.72
C ASN A 101 8.47 -5.67 -9.73
N SER A 102 9.54 -5.83 -8.94
CA SER A 102 10.67 -4.90 -8.89
C SER A 102 11.36 -4.79 -10.25
N LEU A 103 11.60 -5.92 -10.91
CA LEU A 103 12.28 -5.96 -12.22
C LEU A 103 11.38 -5.46 -13.35
N PHE A 104 10.10 -5.85 -13.35
CA PHE A 104 9.14 -5.37 -14.34
C PHE A 104 8.98 -3.85 -14.27
N ASN A 105 8.94 -3.27 -13.07
CA ASN A 105 8.72 -1.84 -12.88
C ASN A 105 9.83 -0.95 -13.47
N GLU A 106 11.04 -1.49 -13.70
CA GLU A 106 12.14 -0.75 -14.33
C GLU A 106 12.05 -0.71 -15.86
N LEU A 107 11.19 -1.53 -16.47
CA LEU A 107 11.06 -1.56 -17.92
C LEU A 107 10.44 -0.25 -18.44
N PRO A 108 10.91 0.28 -19.58
CA PRO A 108 10.33 1.50 -20.17
C PRO A 108 8.82 1.41 -20.42
N CYS A 109 8.32 0.22 -20.76
CA CYS A 109 6.89 -0.04 -20.96
C CYS A 109 6.04 0.00 -19.67
N ARG A 110 6.67 0.14 -18.49
CA ARG A 110 6.01 0.30 -17.18
C ARG A 110 6.09 1.74 -16.66
N ARG A 111 6.47 2.68 -17.52
CA ARG A 111 6.36 4.12 -17.24
C ARG A 111 5.05 4.66 -17.77
N ILE A 112 4.55 5.73 -17.13
CA ILE A 112 3.38 6.46 -17.61
C ILE A 112 3.78 7.21 -18.88
N THR A 113 3.27 6.79 -20.03
CA THR A 113 3.45 7.44 -21.33
C THR A 113 2.15 8.05 -21.82
N LYS A 114 2.21 8.95 -22.82
CA LYS A 114 1.01 9.55 -23.39
C LYS A 114 0.03 8.51 -23.94
N GLU A 115 0.57 7.46 -24.55
CA GLU A 115 -0.21 6.33 -25.08
C GLU A 115 -0.94 5.61 -23.95
N PHE A 116 -0.23 5.32 -22.85
CA PHE A 116 -0.84 4.72 -21.66
C PHE A 116 -1.94 5.61 -21.06
N ILE A 117 -1.74 6.93 -20.99
CA ILE A 117 -2.74 7.87 -20.47
C ILE A 117 -4.00 7.84 -21.34
N MET A 118 -3.84 7.93 -22.66
CA MET A 118 -4.94 7.88 -23.61
C MET A 118 -5.74 6.58 -23.48
N GLU A 119 -5.07 5.43 -23.46
CA GLU A 119 -5.72 4.11 -23.31
C GLU A 119 -6.43 3.99 -21.95
N SER A 120 -5.78 4.42 -20.86
CA SER A 120 -6.33 4.34 -19.50
C SER A 120 -7.55 5.24 -19.32
N VAL A 121 -7.55 6.45 -19.88
CA VAL A 121 -8.70 7.37 -19.84
C VAL A 121 -9.84 6.81 -20.67
N GLN A 122 -9.56 6.24 -21.85
CA GLN A 122 -10.56 5.61 -22.68
C GLN A 122 -11.24 4.43 -21.97
N GLU A 123 -10.47 3.58 -21.28
CA GLU A 123 -10.99 2.49 -20.46
C GLU A 123 -11.85 3.03 -19.29
N ALA A 124 -11.40 4.08 -18.60
CA ALA A 124 -12.16 4.71 -17.53
C ALA A 124 -13.52 5.24 -18.02
N VAL A 125 -13.55 5.91 -19.17
CA VAL A 125 -14.80 6.39 -19.82
C VAL A 125 -15.73 5.21 -20.11
N SER A 126 -15.21 4.13 -20.70
CA SER A 126 -16.00 2.94 -21.03
C SER A 126 -16.55 2.23 -19.79
N SER A 127 -15.80 2.17 -18.69
CA SER A 127 -16.20 1.49 -17.45
C SER A 127 -17.21 2.28 -16.61
N THR A 128 -17.19 3.62 -16.66
CA THR A 128 -18.04 4.49 -15.83
C THR A 128 -19.25 5.06 -16.56
N SER A 129 -19.52 4.62 -17.80
CA SER A 129 -20.57 5.19 -18.67
C SER A 129 -20.44 6.71 -18.83
N GLY A 130 -19.21 7.24 -18.75
CA GLY A 130 -18.92 8.66 -18.95
C GLY A 130 -18.79 9.02 -20.44
N THR A 131 -18.43 10.26 -20.69
CA THR A 131 -18.11 10.77 -22.04
C THR A 131 -16.65 11.20 -22.11
N LEU A 132 -16.05 11.17 -23.30
CA LEU A 132 -14.70 11.69 -23.52
C LEU A 132 -14.56 13.17 -23.13
N ASN A 133 -15.64 13.96 -23.25
CA ASN A 133 -15.66 15.36 -22.82
C ASN A 133 -15.44 15.52 -21.30
N ASP A 134 -15.78 14.50 -20.50
CA ASP A 134 -15.54 14.53 -19.06
C ASP A 134 -14.03 14.49 -18.74
N ALA A 135 -13.20 13.95 -19.64
CA ALA A 135 -11.75 13.90 -19.47
C ALA A 135 -11.08 15.28 -19.61
N ASP A 136 -11.74 16.23 -20.30
CA ASP A 136 -11.26 17.59 -20.49
C ASP A 136 -11.69 18.54 -19.35
N ASP A 137 -12.66 18.12 -18.52
CA ASP A 137 -13.07 18.85 -17.33
C ASP A 137 -12.51 18.20 -16.05
N PRO A 138 -11.47 18.80 -15.42
CA PRO A 138 -10.88 18.23 -14.22
C PRO A 138 -11.78 18.37 -12.96
N SER A 139 -12.96 18.96 -13.10
CA SER A 139 -14.03 18.90 -12.12
C SER A 139 -14.84 17.59 -12.17
N THR A 140 -14.64 16.72 -13.17
CA THR A 140 -15.21 15.37 -13.18
C THR A 140 -14.27 14.35 -12.54
N SER A 141 -14.75 13.13 -12.27
CA SER A 141 -13.86 12.03 -11.85
C SER A 141 -12.89 11.60 -12.93
N ILE A 142 -13.32 11.64 -14.20
CA ILE A 142 -12.50 11.21 -15.35
C ILE A 142 -11.41 12.25 -15.63
N GLY A 143 -11.75 13.54 -15.65
CA GLY A 143 -10.78 14.61 -15.84
C GLY A 143 -9.80 14.74 -14.68
N ALA A 144 -10.23 14.46 -13.44
CA ALA A 144 -9.31 14.38 -12.30
C ALA A 144 -8.32 13.21 -12.43
N TYR A 145 -8.78 12.04 -12.89
CA TYR A 145 -7.92 10.89 -13.17
C TYR A 145 -6.94 11.19 -14.31
N HIS A 146 -7.41 11.82 -15.38
CA HIS A 146 -6.58 12.27 -16.50
C HIS A 146 -5.50 13.27 -16.04
N TYR A 147 -5.87 14.29 -15.27
CA TYR A 147 -4.93 15.26 -14.69
C TYR A 147 -3.88 14.60 -13.79
N MET A 148 -4.30 13.62 -13.00
CA MET A 148 -3.43 12.86 -12.10
C MET A 148 -2.41 12.02 -12.88
N LEU A 149 -2.83 11.39 -13.98
CA LEU A 149 -1.94 10.65 -14.87
C LEU A 149 -0.92 11.56 -15.57
N GLU A 150 -1.38 12.67 -16.16
CA GLU A 150 -0.52 13.68 -16.82
C GLU A 150 0.54 14.24 -15.86
N SER A 151 0.15 14.54 -14.62
CA SER A 151 1.06 15.05 -13.59
C SER A 151 2.13 14.03 -13.14
N ASN A 152 1.98 12.76 -13.51
CA ASN A 152 2.90 11.68 -13.18
C ASN A 152 3.55 11.05 -14.43
N MET A 153 3.47 11.71 -15.59
CA MET A 153 4.11 11.25 -16.82
C MET A 153 5.61 10.99 -16.62
N GLY A 154 6.08 9.86 -17.12
CA GLY A 154 7.46 9.39 -16.98
C GLY A 154 7.78 8.68 -15.66
N LYS A 155 6.93 8.80 -14.63
CA LYS A 155 7.07 8.00 -13.40
C LYS A 155 6.76 6.53 -13.66
N THR A 156 7.29 5.67 -12.79
CA THR A 156 7.03 4.23 -12.83
C THR A 156 5.66 3.90 -12.25
N MET A 157 5.12 2.73 -12.60
CA MET A 157 3.82 2.30 -12.10
C MET A 157 3.78 2.16 -10.57
N LEU A 158 4.86 1.70 -9.94
CA LEU A 158 4.93 1.64 -8.47
C LEU A 158 4.87 3.03 -7.81
N GLU A 159 5.54 4.04 -8.38
CA GLU A 159 5.49 5.42 -7.88
C GLU A 159 4.07 6.01 -8.03
N PHE A 160 3.39 5.69 -9.13
CA PHE A 160 2.00 6.11 -9.31
C PHE A 160 1.04 5.36 -8.38
N GLN A 161 1.27 4.06 -8.15
CA GLN A 161 0.48 3.26 -7.22
C GLN A 161 0.57 3.78 -5.79
N GLU A 162 1.74 4.26 -5.35
CA GLU A 162 1.87 4.92 -4.05
C GLU A 162 0.91 6.11 -3.91
N LEU A 163 0.86 6.98 -4.93
CA LEU A 163 -0.09 8.08 -4.96
C LEU A 163 -1.53 7.59 -4.95
N MET A 164 -1.85 6.53 -5.72
CA MET A 164 -3.20 5.97 -5.76
C MET A 164 -3.64 5.47 -4.38
N ILE A 165 -2.73 4.85 -3.63
CA ILE A 165 -3.03 4.33 -2.29
C ILE A 165 -3.37 5.47 -1.34
N VAL A 166 -2.66 6.60 -1.40
CA VAL A 166 -3.01 7.79 -0.61
C VAL A 166 -4.46 8.22 -0.91
N PHE A 167 -4.83 8.33 -2.19
CA PHE A 167 -6.20 8.71 -2.57
C PHE A 167 -7.26 7.68 -2.18
N GLN A 168 -6.94 6.38 -2.28
CA GLN A 168 -7.82 5.30 -1.83
C GLN A 168 -8.04 5.35 -0.32
N LEU A 169 -6.99 5.65 0.46
CA LEU A 169 -7.08 5.79 1.92
C LEU A 169 -7.89 7.03 2.31
N LEU A 170 -7.66 8.17 1.66
CA LEU A 170 -8.44 9.40 1.86
C LEU A 170 -9.91 9.24 1.47
N HIS A 171 -10.18 8.41 0.47
CA HIS A 171 -11.56 8.05 0.11
C HIS A 171 -12.18 7.18 1.21
N TRP A 172 -11.47 6.14 1.62
CA TRP A 172 -11.91 5.16 2.60
C TRP A 172 -12.15 5.76 3.99
N ASN A 173 -11.23 6.59 4.49
CA ASN A 173 -11.41 7.27 5.77
C ASN A 173 -12.38 8.48 5.66
N GLY A 174 -12.86 8.82 4.47
CA GLY A 174 -13.84 9.88 4.25
C GLY A 174 -13.28 11.30 4.15
N SER A 175 -11.95 11.50 4.26
CA SER A 175 -11.35 12.84 4.14
C SER A 175 -11.63 13.47 2.77
N LEU A 176 -11.68 12.70 1.68
CA LEU A 176 -12.07 13.25 0.36
C LEU A 176 -13.51 13.78 0.34
N LYS A 177 -14.42 13.13 1.09
CA LYS A 177 -15.80 13.62 1.22
C LYS A 177 -15.83 14.94 1.99
N ALA A 178 -15.11 15.03 3.10
CA ALA A 178 -14.99 16.24 3.90
C ALA A 178 -14.38 17.41 3.10
N LEU A 179 -13.29 17.17 2.36
CA LEU A 179 -12.65 18.17 1.49
C LEU A 179 -13.58 18.69 0.39
N ARG A 180 -14.42 17.80 -0.17
CA ARG A 180 -15.44 18.20 -1.13
C ARG A 180 -16.51 19.09 -0.50
N GLU A 181 -16.91 18.80 0.74
CA GLU A 181 -17.88 19.61 1.49
C GLU A 181 -17.32 20.99 1.88
N THR A 182 -16.01 21.10 2.09
CA THR A 182 -15.30 22.38 2.28
C THR A 182 -14.97 23.12 0.98
N LYS A 183 -15.50 22.67 -0.16
CA LYS A 183 -15.32 23.26 -1.50
C LYS A 183 -13.88 23.25 -2.03
N CYS A 184 -13.04 22.32 -1.59
CA CYS A 184 -11.74 22.10 -2.21
C CYS A 184 -11.93 21.47 -3.60
N SER A 185 -11.24 22.01 -4.62
CA SER A 185 -11.28 21.44 -5.96
C SER A 185 -10.50 20.12 -6.02
N ARG A 186 -10.86 19.23 -6.96
CA ARG A 186 -10.13 17.97 -7.15
C ARG A 186 -8.66 18.22 -7.47
N GLN A 187 -8.35 19.23 -8.28
CA GLN A 187 -6.99 19.58 -8.68
C GLN A 187 -6.14 20.07 -7.51
N GLU A 188 -6.70 20.89 -6.62
CA GLU A 188 -6.00 21.34 -5.40
C GLU A 188 -5.67 20.16 -4.50
N VAL A 189 -6.64 19.26 -4.29
CA VAL A 189 -6.43 18.04 -3.48
C VAL A 189 -5.36 17.15 -4.13
N ILE A 190 -5.40 16.96 -5.46
CA ILE A 190 -4.38 16.21 -6.20
C ILE A 190 -3.01 16.85 -6.03
N SER A 191 -2.90 18.16 -6.26
CA SER A 191 -1.63 18.89 -6.17
C SER A 191 -1.03 18.83 -4.76
N TYR A 192 -1.88 18.94 -3.72
CA TYR A 192 -1.45 18.87 -2.33
C TYR A 192 -0.92 17.48 -1.97
N TYR A 193 -1.73 16.43 -2.13
CA TYR A 193 -1.35 15.08 -1.72
C TYR A 193 -0.28 14.45 -2.62
N SER A 194 -0.08 14.94 -3.85
CA SER A 194 1.03 14.50 -4.72
C SER A 194 2.43 14.85 -4.19
N GLN A 195 2.52 15.72 -3.18
CA GLN A 195 3.78 16.14 -2.55
C GLN A 195 4.13 15.33 -1.31
N TYR A 196 3.18 14.53 -0.78
CA TYR A 196 3.36 13.79 0.45
C TYR A 196 3.49 12.29 0.16
N ASN A 197 4.37 11.64 0.92
CA ASN A 197 4.45 10.20 0.95
C ASN A 197 3.51 9.65 2.02
N LEU A 198 3.19 8.36 1.93
CA LEU A 198 2.45 7.67 2.96
C LEU A 198 3.38 7.31 4.13
N ASP A 199 3.57 8.28 5.03
CA ASP A 199 4.47 8.23 6.17
C ASP A 199 3.73 8.12 7.52
N GLU A 200 4.48 8.11 8.62
CA GLU A 200 3.92 8.05 9.98
C GLU A 200 2.99 9.22 10.30
N TRP A 201 3.27 10.41 9.77
CA TRP A 201 2.45 11.59 10.00
C TRP A 201 1.08 11.45 9.32
N MET A 202 1.06 11.02 8.06
CA MET A 202 -0.18 10.76 7.33
C MET A 202 -1.01 9.66 8.01
N ARG A 203 -0.37 8.56 8.43
CA ARG A 203 -1.06 7.50 9.18
C ARG A 203 -1.67 8.01 10.48
N SER A 204 -0.92 8.83 11.22
CA SER A 204 -1.39 9.42 12.48
C SER A 204 -2.57 10.37 12.27
N HIS A 205 -2.52 11.18 11.20
CA HIS A 205 -3.64 12.06 10.85
C HIS A 205 -4.90 11.27 10.50
N MET A 206 -4.78 10.23 9.68
CA MET A 206 -5.91 9.35 9.36
C MET A 206 -6.41 8.58 10.59
N ALA A 207 -5.53 8.22 11.53
CA ALA A 207 -5.93 7.59 12.79
C ALA A 207 -6.77 8.55 13.65
N LEU A 208 -6.43 9.85 13.71
CA LEU A 208 -7.24 10.88 14.38
C LEU A 208 -8.63 11.01 13.73
N ASP A 209 -8.74 10.99 12.41
CA ASP A 209 -10.04 10.99 11.71
C ASP A 209 -10.91 9.79 12.13
N TRP A 210 -10.30 8.61 12.30
CA TRP A 210 -10.99 7.42 12.79
C TRP A 210 -11.41 7.54 14.25
N LEU A 211 -10.58 8.15 15.11
CA LEU A 211 -10.92 8.41 16.51
C LEU A 211 -12.12 9.34 16.65
N MET A 212 -12.20 10.38 15.80
CA MET A 212 -13.37 11.26 15.78
C MET A 212 -14.65 10.49 15.42
N LYS A 213 -14.58 9.56 14.46
CA LYS A 213 -15.73 8.70 14.11
C LYS A 213 -16.11 7.73 15.23
N GLU A 214 -15.14 7.20 15.97
CA GLU A 214 -15.41 6.32 17.11
C GLU A 214 -16.21 7.02 18.21
N GLN A 215 -15.99 8.33 18.40
CA GLN A 215 -16.79 9.13 19.35
C GLN A 215 -18.26 9.24 18.92
N GLU A 216 -18.52 9.29 17.61
CA GLU A 216 -19.88 9.34 17.06
C GLU A 216 -20.53 7.95 16.96
N ILE A 217 -19.74 6.94 16.60
CA ILE A 217 -20.18 5.56 16.35
C ILE A 217 -19.23 4.61 17.10
N PRO A 218 -19.52 4.32 18.38
CA PRO A 218 -18.69 3.41 19.18
C PRO A 218 -18.58 2.02 18.55
N GLY A 219 -17.37 1.48 18.51
CA GLY A 219 -17.02 0.18 17.95
C GLY A 219 -16.65 0.19 16.46
N ILE A 220 -16.75 1.33 15.76
CA ILE A 220 -16.52 1.40 14.32
C ILE A 220 -15.08 1.04 13.94
N ILE A 221 -14.08 1.45 14.72
CA ILE A 221 -12.67 1.14 14.44
C ILE A 221 -12.43 -0.37 14.54
N SER A 222 -12.98 -1.01 15.57
CA SER A 222 -12.85 -2.46 15.76
C SER A 222 -13.53 -3.23 14.63
N GLN A 223 -14.72 -2.79 14.21
CA GLN A 223 -15.45 -3.38 13.09
C GLN A 223 -14.67 -3.23 11.78
N GLU A 224 -14.21 -2.03 11.46
CA GLU A 224 -13.48 -1.76 10.22
C GLU A 224 -12.14 -2.51 10.20
N LEU A 225 -11.49 -2.70 11.35
CA LEU A 225 -10.25 -3.50 11.42
C LEU A 225 -10.50 -4.96 11.05
N GLN A 226 -11.63 -5.54 11.47
CA GLN A 226 -11.99 -6.90 11.05
C GLN A 226 -12.25 -7.00 9.55
N VAL A 227 -12.81 -5.96 8.94
CA VAL A 227 -13.00 -5.88 7.48
C VAL A 227 -11.63 -5.79 6.80
N ALA A 228 -10.76 -4.86 7.22
CA ALA A 228 -9.43 -4.68 6.67
C ALA A 228 -8.56 -5.95 6.74
N LEU A 229 -8.62 -6.69 7.85
CA LEU A 229 -7.89 -7.96 8.02
C LEU A 229 -8.38 -9.05 7.07
N ARG A 230 -9.70 -9.10 6.80
CA ARG A 230 -10.29 -10.06 5.87
C ARG A 230 -9.91 -9.74 4.44
N GLU A 231 -10.03 -8.47 4.04
CA GLU A 231 -9.65 -7.99 2.72
C GLU A 231 -8.16 -8.22 2.45
N LEU A 232 -7.29 -7.98 3.45
CA LEU A 232 -5.85 -8.28 3.34
C LEU A 232 -5.58 -9.76 3.02
N GLU A 233 -6.31 -10.67 3.67
CA GLU A 233 -6.15 -12.10 3.46
C GLU A 233 -6.71 -12.56 2.10
N GLU A 234 -7.81 -11.98 1.65
CA GLU A 234 -8.40 -12.23 0.33
C GLU A 234 -7.49 -11.70 -0.79
N ALA A 235 -7.00 -10.48 -0.67
CA ALA A 235 -6.05 -9.86 -1.59
C ALA A 235 -4.75 -10.66 -1.69
N ARG A 236 -4.25 -11.16 -0.55
CA ARG A 236 -3.07 -12.04 -0.51
C ARG A 236 -3.30 -13.31 -1.31
N LYS A 237 -4.44 -14.00 -1.11
CA LYS A 237 -4.80 -15.21 -1.86
C LYS A 237 -4.97 -14.95 -3.35
N ALA A 238 -5.44 -13.76 -3.71
CA ALA A 238 -5.56 -13.32 -5.10
C ALA A 238 -4.21 -12.88 -5.73
N GLY A 239 -3.11 -12.87 -4.96
CA GLY A 239 -1.81 -12.43 -5.45
C GLY A 239 -1.73 -10.92 -5.75
N GLN A 240 -2.58 -10.13 -5.12
CA GLN A 240 -2.63 -8.68 -5.30
C GLN A 240 -1.49 -7.98 -4.53
N GLU A 241 -1.25 -6.73 -4.91
CA GLU A 241 -0.47 -5.79 -4.10
C GLU A 241 -1.20 -5.51 -2.78
N LEU A 242 -0.47 -5.51 -1.67
CA LEU A 242 -1.05 -5.57 -0.32
C LEU A 242 -0.91 -4.27 0.49
N ARG A 243 -0.22 -3.24 -0.04
CA ARG A 243 0.07 -2.03 0.72
C ARG A 243 -1.21 -1.34 1.16
N PHE A 244 -2.19 -1.17 0.27
CA PHE A 244 -3.48 -0.56 0.65
C PHE A 244 -4.11 -1.21 1.89
N TYR A 245 -4.21 -2.54 1.90
CA TYR A 245 -4.82 -3.29 3.00
C TYR A 245 -3.96 -3.29 4.27
N LYS A 246 -2.63 -3.32 4.14
CA LYS A 246 -1.71 -3.17 5.29
C LYS A 246 -1.83 -1.79 5.92
N GLU A 247 -1.92 -0.74 5.11
CA GLU A 247 -2.06 0.64 5.58
C GLU A 247 -3.38 0.83 6.32
N LYS A 248 -4.50 0.26 5.82
CA LYS A 248 -5.76 0.19 6.58
C LYS A 248 -5.56 -0.43 7.97
N LYS A 249 -4.92 -1.61 8.03
CA LYS A 249 -4.63 -2.31 9.29
C LYS A 249 -3.76 -1.46 10.23
N GLU A 250 -2.72 -0.81 9.71
CA GLU A 250 -1.80 0.01 10.50
C GLU A 250 -2.49 1.26 11.05
N ILE A 251 -3.23 2.01 10.22
CA ILE A 251 -3.98 3.21 10.63
C ILE A 251 -5.00 2.88 11.73
N LEU A 252 -5.78 1.81 11.56
CA LEU A 252 -6.76 1.39 12.56
C LEU A 252 -6.09 0.86 13.83
N GLY A 253 -4.97 0.14 13.69
CA GLY A 253 -4.18 -0.35 14.81
C GLY A 253 -3.59 0.80 15.64
N LEU A 254 -3.12 1.87 14.99
CA LEU A 254 -2.68 3.10 15.65
C LEU A 254 -3.84 3.76 16.40
N ALA A 255 -5.00 3.91 15.76
CA ALA A 255 -6.19 4.49 16.40
C ALA A 255 -6.63 3.68 17.63
N LEU A 256 -6.70 2.34 17.54
CA LEU A 256 -7.01 1.48 18.69
C LEU A 256 -5.98 1.63 19.82
N SER A 257 -4.70 1.68 19.49
CA SER A 257 -3.63 1.81 20.49
C SER A 257 -3.75 3.13 21.27
N GLN A 258 -4.15 4.21 20.59
CA GLN A 258 -4.42 5.50 21.21
C GLN A 258 -5.67 5.44 22.11
N LEU A 259 -6.77 4.79 21.68
CA LEU A 259 -7.96 4.59 22.52
C LEU A 259 -7.67 3.83 23.82
N TYR A 260 -6.88 2.74 23.73
CA TYR A 260 -6.52 1.96 24.91
C TYR A 260 -5.60 2.74 25.86
N SER A 261 -4.73 3.60 25.33
CA SER A 261 -3.88 4.48 26.14
C SER A 261 -4.69 5.56 26.88
N ASP A 262 -5.68 6.14 26.20
CA ASP A 262 -6.57 7.16 26.79
C ASP A 262 -7.53 6.56 27.83
N SER A 263 -8.05 5.36 27.60
CA SER A 263 -8.88 4.66 28.59
C SER A 263 -8.10 4.21 29.83
N ALA A 264 -6.84 3.77 29.68
CA ALA A 264 -5.98 3.43 30.80
C ALA A 264 -5.62 4.66 31.66
N THR A 265 -5.38 5.81 31.04
CA THR A 265 -5.14 7.07 31.76
C THR A 265 -6.41 7.59 32.44
N THR A 266 -7.57 7.50 31.79
CA THR A 266 -8.86 7.91 32.36
C THR A 266 -9.25 7.04 33.56
N SER A 267 -9.14 5.71 33.45
CA SER A 267 -9.39 4.78 34.56
C SER A 267 -8.44 4.97 35.74
N SER A 268 -7.15 5.24 35.48
CA SER A 268 -6.19 5.56 36.56
C SER A 268 -6.51 6.87 37.29
N ASN A 269 -7.11 7.85 36.59
CA ASN A 269 -7.53 9.10 37.22
C ASN A 269 -8.82 8.91 38.03
N ASP A 270 -9.77 8.11 37.56
CA ASP A 270 -10.99 7.75 38.30
C ASP A 270 -10.67 6.93 39.58
N ASP A 271 -9.69 6.03 39.52
CA ASP A 271 -9.21 5.29 40.69
C ASP A 271 -8.54 6.21 41.72
N ARG A 272 -7.80 7.24 41.27
CA ARG A 272 -7.21 8.24 42.19
C ARG A 272 -8.28 9.15 42.79
N MET A 273 -9.32 9.50 42.04
CA MET A 273 -10.41 10.34 42.52
C MET A 273 -11.32 9.59 43.52
N SER A 274 -11.60 8.30 43.26
CA SER A 274 -12.38 7.44 44.16
C SER A 274 -11.64 7.10 45.45
N LEU A 275 -10.31 6.90 45.41
CA LEU A 275 -9.48 6.78 46.62
C LEU A 275 -9.43 8.07 47.44
N ALA A 276 -9.41 9.25 46.80
CA ALA A 276 -9.44 10.53 47.50
C ALA A 276 -10.79 10.79 48.21
N LEU A 277 -11.91 10.29 47.67
CA LEU A 277 -13.24 10.41 48.28
C LEU A 277 -13.50 9.38 49.39
N SER A 278 -12.79 8.24 49.37
CA SER A 278 -12.84 7.21 50.43
C SER A 278 -12.10 7.61 51.71
N GLY A 279 -11.12 8.51 51.62
CA GLY A 279 -10.34 9.01 52.76
C GLY A 279 -11.02 10.07 53.64
N TYR A 280 -12.26 10.45 53.33
CA TYR A 280 -13.07 11.42 54.08
C TYR A 280 -14.35 10.78 54.68
N ARG A 281 -14.21 9.64 55.35
CA ARG A 281 -15.24 9.09 56.24
C ARG A 281 -14.67 8.68 57.58
#